data_AF-A0A4Y7IYW8-F1
#
_entry.id   AF-A0A4Y7IYW8-F1
#
_cell.length_a   1.000
_cell.length_b   1.000
_cell.length_c   1.000
_cell.angle_alpha   90.00
_cell.angle_beta   90.00
_cell.angle_gamma   90.00
#
_symmetry.space_group_name_H-M   'P 1'
#
loop_
_entity.id
_entity.type
_entity.pdbx_description
1 polymer ?
#
loop_
_entity_poly.entity_id
_entity_poly.type
_entity_poly.pdbx_seq_one_letter_code
_entity_poly.pdbx_strand_id
1 'polypeptide(L)'
;MKICFLALYNTVNEMAFEILKRDALDVLPCLKKKWAEFCKALMVEATWFYGEYTPTLVEYTKNGSISVAGPLVSLHAYCLSGDNEITKEALNWTDNNQHYSDLTYWASMIFGLANDLGTSKDEQERGDAPTSIQCCMHQTGASETIAREHIRYLISLSWKKMNNILSSRSGYLPSSLINTAQNLARLALVCSCTNMEMGLVFRIVKQKTGLHL
;
A
#
# COMPACT_ATOMS: atom_id res chain seq x y z
N MET A 1 1.22 6.37 -22.42
CA MET A 1 1.96 5.24 -21.81
C MET A 1 3.47 5.22 -22.04
N LYS A 2 4.00 5.41 -23.27
CA LYS A 2 5.47 5.35 -23.53
C LYS A 2 6.30 6.25 -22.60
N ILE A 3 5.88 7.50 -22.42
CA ILE A 3 6.57 8.48 -21.55
C ILE A 3 6.55 8.01 -20.08
N CYS A 4 5.38 7.64 -19.55
CA CYS A 4 5.23 7.18 -18.17
C CYS A 4 6.05 5.91 -17.89
N PHE A 5 6.02 4.95 -18.82
CA PHE A 5 6.82 3.72 -18.69
C PHE A 5 8.32 4.03 -18.71
N LEU A 6 8.77 4.91 -19.60
CA LEU A 6 10.18 5.28 -19.68
C LEU A 6 10.64 6.02 -18.42
N ALA A 7 9.82 6.94 -17.89
CA ALA A 7 10.09 7.62 -16.62
C ALA A 7 10.21 6.61 -15.47
N LEU A 8 9.23 5.72 -15.32
CA LEU A 8 9.26 4.65 -14.31
C LEU A 8 10.50 3.77 -14.46
N TYR A 9 10.77 3.29 -15.69
CA TYR A 9 11.91 2.45 -15.99
C TYR A 9 13.22 3.14 -15.60
N ASN A 10 13.43 4.38 -16.04
CA ASN A 10 14.66 5.11 -15.76
C ASN A 10 14.82 5.34 -14.25
N THR A 11 13.79 5.82 -13.55
CA THR A 11 13.85 6.07 -12.10
C THR A 11 14.18 4.80 -11.31
N VAL A 12 13.57 3.67 -11.65
CA VAL A 12 13.83 2.39 -10.95
C VAL A 12 15.24 1.88 -11.22
N ASN A 13 15.74 2.00 -12.46
CA ASN A 13 17.10 1.58 -12.80
C ASN A 13 18.16 2.50 -12.19
N GLU A 14 17.91 3.81 -12.14
CA GLU A 14 18.79 4.80 -11.49
C GLU A 14 18.88 4.52 -9.99
N MET A 15 17.74 4.32 -9.31
CA MET A 15 17.72 3.92 -7.90
C MET A 15 18.52 2.65 -7.63
N ALA A 16 18.30 1.61 -8.45
CA ALA A 16 19.02 0.36 -8.29
C ALA A 16 20.53 0.51 -8.55
N PHE A 17 20.91 1.35 -9.50
CA PHE A 17 22.31 1.65 -9.80
C PHE A 17 23.00 2.37 -8.63
N GLU A 18 22.35 3.36 -8.03
CA GLU A 18 22.91 4.06 -6.87
C GLU A 18 23.07 3.13 -5.65
N ILE A 19 22.11 2.23 -5.43
CA ILE A 19 22.22 1.21 -4.37
C ILE A 19 23.33 0.21 -4.68
N LEU A 20 23.45 -0.24 -5.92
CA LEU A 20 24.55 -1.12 -6.34
C LEU A 20 25.91 -0.47 -6.12
N LYS A 21 26.04 0.82 -6.40
CA LYS A 21 27.28 1.59 -6.20
C LYS A 21 27.60 1.80 -4.72
N ARG A 22 26.59 2.06 -3.88
CA ARG A 22 26.74 2.31 -2.44
C ARG A 22 27.02 1.01 -1.66
N ASP A 23 26.23 -0.02 -1.92
CA ASP A 23 26.14 -1.20 -1.05
C ASP A 23 26.67 -2.49 -1.72
N ALA A 24 27.04 -2.44 -3.01
CA ALA A 24 27.37 -3.61 -3.83
C ALA A 24 26.23 -4.64 -3.90
N LEU A 25 24.98 -4.17 -3.79
CA LEU A 25 23.76 -4.97 -3.83
C LEU A 25 22.94 -4.71 -5.08
N ASP A 26 22.64 -5.77 -5.83
CA ASP A 26 21.71 -5.70 -6.96
C ASP A 26 20.26 -5.86 -6.48
N VAL A 27 19.58 -4.74 -6.29
CA VAL A 27 18.16 -4.68 -5.89
C VAL A 27 17.20 -4.64 -7.09
N LEU A 28 17.72 -4.49 -8.31
CA LEU A 28 16.91 -4.27 -9.51
C LEU A 28 15.91 -5.41 -9.76
N PRO A 29 16.26 -6.70 -9.60
CA PRO A 29 15.31 -7.80 -9.79
C PRO A 29 14.11 -7.71 -8.84
N CYS A 30 14.36 -7.39 -7.57
CA CYS A 30 13.32 -7.25 -6.54
C CYS A 30 12.39 -6.08 -6.87
N LEU A 31 12.95 -4.91 -7.19
CA LEU A 31 12.17 -3.73 -7.58
C LEU A 31 11.31 -4.00 -8.80
N LYS A 32 11.89 -4.58 -9.87
CA LYS A 32 11.14 -4.94 -11.09
C LYS A 32 9.97 -5.87 -10.80
N LYS A 33 10.21 -6.90 -9.97
CA LYS A 33 9.14 -7.84 -9.57
C LYS A 33 8.02 -7.12 -8.82
N LYS A 34 8.34 -6.31 -7.81
CA LYS A 34 7.33 -5.64 -6.98
C LYS A 34 6.53 -4.60 -7.79
N TRP A 35 7.18 -3.88 -8.70
CA TRP A 35 6.49 -3.01 -9.66
C TRP A 35 5.55 -3.78 -10.59
N ALA A 36 5.98 -4.93 -11.10
CA ALA A 36 5.12 -5.78 -11.94
C ALA A 36 3.90 -6.31 -11.17
N GLU A 37 4.06 -6.71 -9.90
CA GLU A 37 2.95 -7.11 -9.03
C GLU A 37 1.95 -5.97 -8.82
N PHE A 38 2.44 -4.76 -8.53
CA PHE A 38 1.62 -3.57 -8.39
C PHE A 38 0.83 -3.25 -9.67
N CYS A 39 1.50 -3.20 -10.83
CA CYS A 39 0.82 -2.94 -12.11
C CYS A 39 -0.20 -4.02 -12.46
N LYS A 40 0.07 -5.30 -12.14
CA LYS A 40 -0.91 -6.38 -12.32
C LYS A 40 -2.13 -6.19 -11.43
N ALA A 41 -1.95 -5.78 -10.18
CA ALA A 41 -3.06 -5.51 -9.27
C ALA A 41 -3.93 -4.33 -9.75
N LEU A 42 -3.31 -3.25 -10.25
CA LEU A 42 -4.04 -2.15 -10.90
C LEU A 42 -4.81 -2.62 -12.14
N MET A 43 -4.22 -3.53 -12.92
CA MET A 43 -4.88 -4.09 -14.10
C MET A 43 -6.08 -4.97 -13.74
N VAL A 44 -6.04 -5.67 -12.61
CA VAL A 44 -7.20 -6.41 -12.07
C VAL A 44 -8.34 -5.43 -11.74
N GLU A 45 -8.05 -4.32 -11.05
CA GLU A 45 -9.08 -3.29 -10.76
C GLU A 45 -9.64 -2.67 -12.03
N ALA A 46 -8.78 -2.35 -13.00
CA ALA A 46 -9.22 -1.85 -14.30
C ALA A 46 -10.13 -2.87 -15.02
N THR A 47 -9.80 -4.15 -14.93
CA THR A 47 -10.63 -5.22 -15.52
C THR A 47 -11.99 -5.31 -14.84
N TRP A 48 -12.03 -5.19 -13.51
CA TRP A 48 -13.29 -5.12 -12.77
C TRP A 48 -14.12 -3.91 -13.15
N PHE A 49 -13.48 -2.73 -13.23
CA PHE A 49 -14.13 -1.48 -13.59
C PHE A 49 -14.74 -1.51 -14.99
N TYR A 50 -13.94 -1.78 -16.03
CA TYR A 50 -14.41 -1.81 -17.41
C TYR A 50 -15.30 -3.02 -17.73
N GLY A 51 -15.18 -4.10 -16.95
CA GLY A 51 -16.03 -5.27 -17.04
C GLY A 51 -17.32 -5.18 -16.24
N GLU A 52 -17.58 -4.04 -15.57
CA GLU A 52 -18.73 -3.81 -14.68
C GLU A 52 -18.88 -4.91 -13.61
N TYR A 53 -17.77 -5.52 -13.20
CA TYR A 53 -17.74 -6.59 -12.23
C TYR A 53 -17.54 -6.00 -10.83
N THR A 54 -18.45 -6.34 -9.92
CA THR A 54 -18.30 -6.03 -8.50
C THR A 54 -17.69 -7.24 -7.78
N PRO A 55 -16.44 -7.16 -7.29
CA PRO A 55 -15.82 -8.28 -6.59
C PRO A 55 -16.47 -8.52 -5.23
N THR A 56 -16.27 -9.73 -4.69
CA THR A 56 -16.52 -9.96 -3.26
C THR A 56 -15.54 -9.13 -2.41
N LEU A 57 -15.89 -8.86 -1.15
CA LEU A 57 -15.01 -8.12 -0.25
C LEU A 57 -13.65 -8.82 -0.06
N VAL A 58 -13.63 -10.15 -0.09
CA VAL A 58 -12.40 -10.95 0.02
C VAL A 58 -11.52 -10.80 -1.23
N GLU A 59 -12.11 -10.86 -2.43
CA GLU A 59 -11.38 -10.62 -3.69
C GLU A 59 -10.84 -9.20 -3.76
N TYR A 60 -11.69 -8.21 -3.42
CA TYR A 60 -11.32 -6.80 -3.37
C TYR A 60 -10.14 -6.58 -2.43
N THR A 61 -10.24 -7.02 -1.17
CA THR A 61 -9.18 -6.79 -0.17
C THR A 61 -7.88 -7.50 -0.51
N LYS A 62 -7.94 -8.71 -1.08
CA LYS A 62 -6.75 -9.43 -1.55
C LYS A 62 -6.00 -8.63 -2.61
N ASN A 63 -6.68 -8.12 -3.63
CA ASN A 63 -6.05 -7.29 -4.66
C ASN A 63 -5.67 -5.90 -4.14
N GLY A 64 -6.58 -5.27 -3.41
CA GLY A 64 -6.49 -3.96 -2.77
C GLY A 64 -5.24 -3.79 -1.90
N SER A 65 -4.88 -4.83 -1.16
CA SER A 65 -3.66 -4.84 -0.35
C SER A 65 -2.36 -4.64 -1.15
N ILE A 66 -2.40 -4.89 -2.47
CA ILE A 66 -1.26 -4.71 -3.39
C ILE A 66 -1.45 -3.41 -4.20
N SER A 67 -2.63 -3.19 -4.78
CA SER A 67 -2.94 -2.03 -5.64
C SER A 67 -2.93 -0.69 -4.90
N VAL A 68 -2.98 -0.71 -3.57
CA VAL A 68 -2.77 0.49 -2.74
C VAL A 68 -1.29 0.89 -2.60
N ALA A 69 -0.39 0.20 -3.30
CA ALA A 69 1.06 0.42 -3.36
C ALA A 69 1.83 0.21 -2.05
N GLY A 70 1.19 -0.21 -0.96
CA GLY A 70 1.83 -0.33 0.35
C GLY A 70 3.09 -1.22 0.34
N PRO A 71 3.05 -2.47 -0.18
CA PRO A 71 4.24 -3.33 -0.23
C PRO A 71 5.36 -2.76 -1.13
N LEU A 72 4.98 -2.05 -2.19
CA LEU A 72 5.91 -1.39 -3.10
C LEU A 72 6.63 -0.25 -2.40
N VAL A 73 5.89 0.63 -1.72
CA VAL A 73 6.45 1.76 -0.95
C VAL A 73 7.33 1.27 0.18
N SER A 74 6.95 0.18 0.88
CA SER A 74 7.78 -0.45 1.91
C SER A 74 9.11 -0.95 1.35
N LEU A 75 9.12 -1.59 0.18
CA LEU A 75 10.36 -2.02 -0.47
C LEU A 75 11.25 -0.81 -0.83
N HIS A 76 10.67 0.25 -1.39
CA HIS A 76 11.44 1.46 -1.72
C HIS A 76 12.03 2.10 -0.47
N ALA A 77 11.25 2.23 0.60
CA ALA A 77 11.73 2.80 1.85
C ALA A 77 12.91 1.98 2.40
N TYR A 78 12.80 0.65 2.39
CA TYR A 78 13.88 -0.25 2.79
C TYR A 78 15.14 -0.07 1.93
N CYS A 79 15.00 -0.09 0.60
CA CYS A 79 16.10 0.12 -0.33
C CYS A 79 16.79 1.49 -0.19
N LEU A 80 16.07 2.50 0.27
CA LEU A 80 16.59 3.86 0.48
C LEU A 80 17.09 4.10 1.91
N SER A 81 16.99 3.10 2.80
CA SER A 81 17.45 3.18 4.17
C SER A 81 18.98 3.12 4.19
N GLY A 82 19.63 4.29 4.31
CA GLY A 82 21.08 4.45 4.18
C GLY A 82 21.94 3.87 5.30
N ASP A 83 21.36 3.15 6.26
CA ASP A 83 22.03 2.71 7.50
C ASP A 83 22.58 1.28 7.44
N ASN A 84 23.00 0.80 6.27
CA ASN A 84 23.44 -0.59 6.05
C ASN A 84 22.39 -1.65 6.49
N GLU A 85 21.11 -1.28 6.59
CA GLU A 85 20.02 -2.23 6.91
C GLU A 85 19.74 -3.21 5.76
N ILE A 86 20.22 -2.89 4.55
CA ILE A 86 19.94 -3.67 3.33
C ILE A 86 20.88 -4.87 3.27
N THR A 87 20.32 -6.07 3.34
CA THR A 87 21.06 -7.33 3.18
C THR A 87 20.50 -8.15 2.02
N LYS A 88 21.33 -8.98 1.37
CA LYS A 88 20.85 -9.89 0.31
C LYS A 88 19.78 -10.85 0.86
N GLU A 89 19.96 -11.26 2.10
CA GLU A 89 19.06 -12.12 2.84
C GLU A 89 17.69 -11.45 3.01
N ALA A 90 17.67 -10.17 3.40
CA ALA A 90 16.43 -9.41 3.57
C ALA A 90 15.78 -8.97 2.25
N LEU A 91 16.54 -8.81 1.15
CA LEU A 91 15.94 -8.66 -0.18
C LEU A 91 15.20 -9.94 -0.60
N ASN A 92 15.78 -11.12 -0.33
CA ASN A 92 15.12 -12.41 -0.51
C ASN A 92 13.92 -12.62 0.46
N TRP A 93 13.86 -11.90 1.58
CA TRP A 93 12.72 -11.94 2.50
C TRP A 93 11.45 -11.33 1.91
N THR A 94 11.56 -10.39 0.97
CA THR A 94 10.38 -9.76 0.35
C THR A 94 9.51 -10.72 -0.46
N ASP A 95 10.05 -11.90 -0.79
CA ASP A 95 9.39 -12.98 -1.50
C ASP A 95 9.12 -14.22 -0.64
N ASN A 96 9.94 -14.49 0.37
CA ASN A 96 9.90 -15.75 1.14
C ASN A 96 9.64 -15.59 2.65
N ASN A 97 9.71 -14.38 3.20
CA ASN A 97 9.46 -14.14 4.63
C ASN A 97 8.01 -13.73 4.84
N GLN A 98 7.22 -14.68 5.35
CA GLN A 98 5.81 -14.50 5.65
C GLN A 98 5.55 -13.29 6.56
N HIS A 99 6.43 -13.00 7.52
CA HIS A 99 6.21 -11.91 8.47
C HIS A 99 6.40 -10.52 7.87
N TYR A 100 7.34 -10.37 6.93
CA TYR A 100 7.48 -9.14 6.16
C TYR A 100 6.25 -8.90 5.29
N SER A 101 5.83 -9.96 4.58
CA SER A 101 4.63 -9.94 3.77
C SER A 101 3.40 -9.58 4.63
N ASP A 102 3.28 -10.15 5.83
CA ASP A 102 2.17 -9.88 6.74
C ASP A 102 2.19 -8.44 7.27
N LEU A 103 3.35 -7.92 7.71
CA LEU A 103 3.43 -6.55 8.23
C LEU A 103 3.00 -5.52 7.18
N THR A 104 3.56 -5.64 5.98
CA THR A 104 3.23 -4.75 4.85
C THR A 104 1.80 -4.94 4.38
N TYR A 105 1.29 -6.19 4.37
CA TYR A 105 -0.10 -6.50 4.07
C TYR A 105 -1.07 -5.83 5.05
N TRP A 106 -0.87 -5.99 6.37
CA TRP A 106 -1.78 -5.40 7.35
C TRP A 106 -1.74 -3.87 7.35
N ALA A 107 -0.56 -3.26 7.14
CA ALA A 107 -0.46 -1.82 6.96
C ALA A 107 -1.23 -1.33 5.72
N SER A 108 -1.12 -2.07 4.60
CA SER A 108 -1.83 -1.78 3.35
C SER A 108 -3.34 -1.95 3.50
N MET A 109 -3.78 -2.99 4.21
CA MET A 109 -5.19 -3.21 4.55
C MET A 109 -5.76 -2.05 5.36
N ILE A 110 -5.05 -1.57 6.38
CA ILE A 110 -5.48 -0.41 7.18
C ILE A 110 -5.61 0.82 6.29
N PHE A 111 -4.60 1.10 5.47
CA PHE A 111 -4.55 2.28 4.63
C PHE A 111 -5.66 2.26 3.55
N GLY A 112 -5.78 1.18 2.80
CA GLY A 112 -6.80 1.04 1.74
C GLY A 112 -8.22 1.11 2.29
N LEU A 113 -8.54 0.35 3.34
CA LEU A 113 -9.89 0.38 3.91
C LEU A 113 -10.25 1.74 4.53
N ALA A 114 -9.30 2.44 5.15
CA ALA A 114 -9.55 3.78 5.67
C ALA A 114 -9.71 4.81 4.55
N ASN A 115 -8.96 4.66 3.46
CA ASN A 115 -9.13 5.47 2.26
C ASN A 115 -10.56 5.33 1.72
N ASP A 116 -11.02 4.10 1.49
CA ASP A 116 -12.39 3.82 1.02
C ASP A 116 -13.46 4.43 1.94
N LEU A 117 -13.27 4.35 3.27
CA LEU A 117 -14.18 5.03 4.22
C LEU A 117 -14.21 6.55 4.00
N GLY A 118 -13.09 7.17 3.64
CA GLY A 118 -12.98 8.61 3.40
C GLY A 118 -13.44 9.06 2.02
N THR A 119 -13.26 8.23 0.98
CA THR A 119 -13.40 8.64 -0.44
C THR A 119 -14.58 8.01 -1.16
N SER A 120 -15.18 6.94 -0.63
CA SER A 120 -16.24 6.16 -1.30
C SER A 120 -17.40 6.95 -1.87
N LYS A 121 -17.82 8.02 -1.20
CA LYS A 121 -18.93 8.85 -1.68
C LYS A 121 -18.53 9.62 -2.94
N ASP A 122 -17.39 10.30 -2.89
CA ASP A 122 -16.88 11.10 -4.01
C ASP A 122 -16.52 10.20 -5.21
N GLU A 123 -15.95 9.03 -4.94
CA GLU A 123 -15.66 7.99 -5.94
C GLU A 123 -16.94 7.50 -6.62
N GLN A 124 -18.02 7.27 -5.86
CA GLN A 124 -19.31 6.89 -6.44
C GLN A 124 -19.92 8.00 -7.29
N GLU A 125 -19.81 9.27 -6.88
CA GLU A 125 -20.30 10.42 -7.65
C GLU A 125 -19.54 10.61 -8.97
N ARG A 126 -18.24 10.26 -9.00
CA ARG A 126 -17.41 10.24 -10.23
C ARG A 126 -17.67 9.04 -11.13
N GLY A 127 -18.34 8.01 -10.60
CA GLY A 127 -18.52 6.73 -11.28
C GLY A 127 -17.22 5.92 -11.33
N ASP A 128 -16.40 5.99 -10.28
CA ASP A 128 -15.22 5.13 -10.10
C ASP A 128 -15.63 3.69 -9.74
N ALA A 129 -14.63 2.79 -9.68
CA ALA A 129 -14.85 1.38 -9.34
C ALA A 129 -15.44 1.18 -7.93
N PRO A 130 -16.16 0.06 -7.68
CA PRO A 130 -16.70 -0.24 -6.34
C PRO A 130 -15.60 -0.29 -5.27
N THR A 131 -15.77 0.48 -4.18
CA THR A 131 -14.89 0.41 -3.01
C THR A 131 -15.19 -0.81 -2.14
N SER A 132 -14.40 -1.03 -1.09
CA SER A 132 -14.70 -2.06 -0.08
C SER A 132 -16.11 -1.96 0.51
N ILE A 133 -16.69 -0.75 0.63
CA ILE A 133 -18.06 -0.57 1.13
C ILE A 133 -19.07 -1.15 0.14
N GLN A 134 -18.99 -0.78 -1.14
CA GLN A 134 -19.88 -1.31 -2.17
C GLN A 134 -19.69 -2.82 -2.35
N CYS A 135 -18.46 -3.33 -2.30
CA CYS A 135 -18.19 -4.77 -2.35
C CYS A 135 -18.83 -5.51 -1.17
N CYS A 136 -18.79 -4.95 0.03
CA CYS A 136 -19.43 -5.50 1.21
C CYS A 136 -20.96 -5.53 1.08
N MET A 137 -21.56 -4.41 0.65
CA MET A 137 -23.01 -4.32 0.40
C MET A 137 -23.45 -5.32 -0.67
N HIS A 138 -22.69 -5.43 -1.76
CA HIS A 138 -22.98 -6.37 -2.86
C HIS A 138 -22.97 -7.82 -2.39
N GLN A 139 -21.94 -8.22 -1.64
CA GLN A 139 -21.79 -9.60 -1.17
C GLN A 139 -22.83 -10.01 -0.12
N THR A 140 -23.23 -9.08 0.76
CA THR A 140 -24.03 -9.40 1.95
C THR A 140 -25.49 -8.93 1.87
N GLY A 141 -25.82 -8.05 0.94
CA GLY A 141 -27.10 -7.34 0.89
C GLY A 141 -27.29 -6.33 2.04
N ALA A 142 -26.25 -6.04 2.82
CA ALA A 142 -26.31 -5.12 3.94
C ALA A 142 -26.49 -3.66 3.51
N SER A 143 -27.04 -2.84 4.40
CA SER A 143 -27.09 -1.39 4.20
C SER A 143 -25.69 -0.76 4.26
N GLU A 144 -25.52 0.43 3.70
CA GLU A 144 -24.24 1.15 3.72
C GLU A 144 -23.72 1.35 5.15
N THR A 145 -24.60 1.71 6.09
CA THR A 145 -24.23 1.87 7.51
C THR A 145 -23.57 0.60 8.07
N ILE A 146 -24.20 -0.55 7.85
CA ILE A 146 -23.68 -1.85 8.32
C ILE A 146 -22.38 -2.21 7.60
N ALA A 147 -22.29 -1.97 6.29
CA ALA A 147 -21.06 -2.19 5.54
C ALA A 147 -19.91 -1.33 6.07
N ARG A 148 -20.12 -0.03 6.32
CA ARG A 148 -19.11 0.88 6.88
C ARG A 148 -18.68 0.45 8.29
N GLU A 149 -19.61 -0.02 9.13
CA GLU A 149 -19.28 -0.60 10.44
C GLU A 149 -18.41 -1.85 10.31
N HIS A 150 -18.73 -2.73 9.35
CA HIS A 150 -17.91 -3.90 9.06
C HIS A 150 -16.50 -3.51 8.59
N ILE A 151 -16.36 -2.52 7.71
CA ILE A 151 -15.04 -2.02 7.28
C ILE A 151 -14.24 -1.45 8.45
N ARG A 152 -14.86 -0.68 9.37
CA ARG A 152 -14.19 -0.20 10.60
C ARG A 152 -13.74 -1.34 11.51
N TYR A 153 -14.52 -2.40 11.60
CA TYR A 153 -14.14 -3.61 12.32
C TYR A 153 -12.91 -4.27 11.68
N LEU A 154 -12.87 -4.41 10.35
CA LEU A 154 -11.72 -4.96 9.62
C LEU A 154 -10.45 -4.12 9.80
N ILE A 155 -10.56 -2.79 9.81
CA ILE A 155 -9.44 -1.89 10.14
C ILE A 155 -8.93 -2.19 11.55
N SER A 156 -9.83 -2.27 12.53
CA SER A 156 -9.47 -2.55 13.93
C SER A 156 -8.81 -3.93 14.10
N LEU A 157 -9.29 -4.93 13.36
CA LEU A 157 -8.69 -6.26 13.34
C LEU A 157 -7.28 -6.23 12.71
N SER A 158 -7.12 -5.50 11.61
CA SER A 158 -5.83 -5.33 10.93
C SER A 158 -4.80 -4.63 11.82
N TRP A 159 -5.20 -3.60 12.57
CA TRP A 159 -4.36 -2.99 13.60
C TRP A 159 -3.89 -3.98 14.66
N LYS A 160 -4.80 -4.83 15.18
CA LYS A 160 -4.44 -5.88 16.15
C LYS A 160 -3.43 -6.86 15.56
N LYS A 161 -3.62 -7.30 14.31
CA LYS A 161 -2.69 -8.22 13.63
C LYS A 161 -1.31 -7.58 13.44
N MET A 162 -1.26 -6.34 12.97
CA MET A 162 -0.02 -5.59 12.81
C MET A 162 0.71 -5.41 14.14
N ASN A 163 0.01 -4.99 15.20
CA ASN A 163 0.60 -4.80 16.52
C ASN A 163 1.16 -6.11 17.10
N ASN A 164 0.48 -7.24 16.90
CA ASN A 164 0.99 -8.54 17.35
C ASN A 164 2.31 -8.93 16.67
N ILE A 165 2.46 -8.63 15.38
CA ILE A 165 3.73 -8.86 14.65
C ILE A 165 4.81 -7.97 15.26
N LEU A 166 4.53 -6.69 15.47
CA LEU A 166 5.48 -5.74 16.05
C LEU A 166 5.91 -6.14 17.47
N SER A 167 4.98 -6.55 18.33
CA SER A 167 5.29 -6.98 19.70
C SER A 167 6.11 -8.26 19.76
N SER A 168 5.94 -9.17 18.81
CA SER A 168 6.61 -10.48 18.82
C SER A 168 7.90 -10.54 18.01
N ARG A 169 8.10 -9.61 17.05
CA ARG A 169 9.15 -9.71 16.03
C ARG A 169 9.87 -8.40 15.69
N SER A 170 9.59 -7.28 16.38
CA SER A 170 10.24 -6.00 16.10
C SER A 170 11.77 -6.08 16.06
N GLY A 171 12.40 -6.85 16.96
CA GLY A 171 13.86 -7.01 16.99
C GLY A 171 14.47 -7.76 15.79
N TYR A 172 13.65 -8.36 14.92
CA TYR A 172 14.10 -9.11 13.74
C TYR A 172 13.75 -8.41 12.42
N LEU A 173 13.06 -7.26 12.48
CA LEU A 173 12.64 -6.51 11.29
C LEU A 173 13.46 -5.23 11.19
N PRO A 174 13.90 -4.84 9.98
CA PRO A 174 14.51 -3.53 9.74
C PRO A 174 13.67 -2.38 10.28
N SER A 175 14.31 -1.39 10.91
CA SER A 175 13.62 -0.28 11.56
C SER A 175 12.88 0.58 10.54
N SER A 176 13.49 0.77 9.38
CA SER A 176 12.86 1.42 8.22
C SER A 176 11.51 0.82 7.86
N LEU A 177 11.42 -0.51 7.82
CA LEU A 177 10.19 -1.22 7.47
C LEU A 177 9.12 -1.09 8.54
N ILE A 178 9.49 -1.21 9.82
CA ILE A 178 8.58 -0.96 10.95
C ILE A 178 8.02 0.46 10.84
N ASN A 179 8.90 1.44 10.63
CA ASN A 179 8.53 2.85 10.54
C ASN A 179 7.60 3.09 9.34
N THR A 180 7.92 2.54 8.16
CA THR A 180 7.07 2.69 6.97
C THR A 180 5.70 2.06 7.17
N ALA A 181 5.62 0.84 7.70
CA ALA A 181 4.35 0.17 7.95
C ALA A 181 3.48 0.95 8.96
N GLN A 182 4.07 1.39 10.07
CA GLN A 182 3.37 2.21 11.06
C GLN A 182 2.92 3.56 10.49
N ASN A 183 3.78 4.23 9.72
CA ASN A 183 3.45 5.52 9.12
C ASN A 183 2.36 5.39 8.06
N LEU A 184 2.39 4.34 7.23
CA LEU A 184 1.33 4.06 6.26
C LEU A 184 -0.01 3.82 6.96
N ALA A 185 -0.03 2.99 8.01
CA ALA A 185 -1.22 2.75 8.81
C ALA A 185 -1.72 4.01 9.53
N ARG A 186 -0.82 4.91 9.96
CA ARG A 186 -1.20 6.19 10.60
C ARG A 186 -1.72 7.22 9.60
N LEU A 187 -1.18 7.26 8.38
CA LEU A 187 -1.71 8.13 7.31
C LEU A 187 -3.17 7.83 7.04
N ALA A 188 -3.58 6.57 7.16
CA ALA A 188 -4.97 6.13 7.10
C ALA A 188 -5.89 6.93 8.04
N LEU A 189 -5.44 7.18 9.28
CA LEU A 189 -6.20 7.95 10.27
C LEU A 189 -6.32 9.43 9.84
N VAL A 190 -5.27 10.00 9.27
CA VAL A 190 -5.28 11.39 8.80
C VAL A 190 -6.22 11.56 7.61
N CYS A 191 -6.17 10.66 6.62
CA CYS A 191 -7.06 10.71 5.45
C CYS A 191 -8.53 10.52 5.85
N SER A 192 -8.82 9.57 6.75
CA SER A 192 -10.19 9.29 7.21
C SER A 192 -10.81 10.40 8.07
N CYS A 193 -10.00 11.21 8.75
CA CYS A 193 -10.47 12.32 9.59
C CYS A 193 -10.65 13.64 8.84
N THR A 194 -10.08 13.75 7.63
CA THR A 194 -10.04 15.03 6.89
C THR A 194 -10.80 15.01 5.57
N ASN A 195 -11.33 13.86 5.14
CA ASN A 195 -11.87 13.65 3.78
C ASN A 195 -10.94 14.20 2.70
N MET A 196 -9.62 14.18 2.96
CA MET A 196 -8.65 14.72 2.02
C MET A 196 -8.23 13.64 1.04
N GLU A 197 -8.40 13.93 -0.24
CA GLU A 197 -7.65 13.23 -1.29
C GLU A 197 -6.16 13.26 -0.96
N MET A 198 -5.43 12.17 -1.25
CA MET A 198 -3.98 12.08 -1.04
C MET A 198 -3.23 13.29 -1.63
N GLY A 199 -3.75 13.90 -2.71
CA GLY A 199 -3.23 15.13 -3.31
C GLY A 199 -3.20 16.34 -2.35
N LEU A 200 -4.16 16.47 -1.42
CA LEU A 200 -4.16 17.50 -0.38
C LEU A 200 -3.25 17.14 0.79
N VAL A 201 -3.08 15.85 1.13
CA VAL A 201 -2.15 15.39 2.17
C VAL A 201 -0.72 15.74 1.75
N PHE A 202 -0.36 15.49 0.49
CA PHE A 202 0.92 15.92 -0.06
C PHE A 202 1.07 17.45 -0.05
N ARG A 203 0.01 18.23 -0.29
CA ARG A 203 0.07 19.70 -0.19
C ARG A 203 0.30 20.18 1.24
N ILE A 204 -0.37 19.60 2.24
CA ILE A 204 -0.18 19.96 3.66
C ILE A 204 1.19 19.52 4.16
N VAL A 205 1.64 18.31 3.80
CA VAL A 205 2.99 17.85 4.12
C VAL A 205 4.03 18.77 3.47
N LYS A 206 3.88 19.12 2.19
CA LYS A 206 4.73 20.09 1.49
C LYS A 206 4.76 21.46 2.18
N GLN A 207 3.61 21.93 2.66
CA GLN A 207 3.51 23.20 3.40
C GLN A 207 4.21 23.16 4.76
N LYS A 208 4.29 21.98 5.40
CA LYS A 208 4.91 21.80 6.72
C LYS A 208 6.39 21.39 6.67
N THR A 209 6.84 20.69 5.63
CA THR A 209 8.19 20.13 5.54
C THR A 209 9.12 20.89 4.58
N GLY A 210 8.60 21.78 3.74
CA GLY A 210 9.41 22.57 2.80
C GLY A 210 10.06 21.76 1.67
N LEU A 211 9.69 20.48 1.51
CA LEU A 211 10.22 19.61 0.46
C LEU A 211 9.68 20.02 -0.92
N HIS A 212 10.59 20.45 -1.80
CA HIS A 212 10.33 20.61 -3.23
C HIS A 212 10.64 19.30 -3.94
N LEU A 213 9.60 18.64 -4.47
CA LEU A 213 9.74 17.64 -5.55
C LEU A 213 10.04 18.37 -6.87
#